data_AF-A0A1G7DMS5-F1
#
_entry.id   AF-A0A1G7DMS5-F1
#
_cell.length_a   1.000
_cell.length_b   1.000
_cell.length_c   1.000
_cell.angle_alpha   90.00
_cell.angle_beta   90.00
_cell.angle_gamma   90.00
#
_symmetry.space_group_name_H-M   'P 1'
#
loop_
_entity.id
_entity.type
_entity.pdbx_description
1 polymer ?
#
loop_
_entity_poly.entity_id
_entity_poly.type
_entity_poly.pdbx_seq_one_letter_code
_entity_poly.pdbx_strand_id
1 'polypeptide(L)'
;MGAKAGIDPELMIDTINKSSGRSFPTERFAAGPVLSRRFDFGFRMELMAKDMRLALQEAEALGLVMPTSRAAQMLYGLAMADGGAKGDVTELVKITEGWAGTEIAAARRNEG
;
A
#
# COMPACT_ATOMS: atom_id res chain seq x y z
N MET A 1 -0.93 8.24 9.19
CA MET A 1 -1.63 9.20 10.07
C MET A 1 -2.20 8.53 11.30
N GLY A 2 -3.20 7.64 11.20
CA GLY A 2 -3.84 7.02 12.38
C GLY A 2 -2.87 6.31 13.32
N ALA A 3 -2.06 5.38 12.81
CA ALA A 3 -1.03 4.69 13.61
C ALA A 3 -0.07 5.68 14.31
N LYS A 4 0.38 6.72 13.60
CA LYS A 4 1.25 7.77 14.16
C LYS A 4 0.58 8.57 15.27
N ALA A 5 -0.74 8.73 15.20
CA ALA A 5 -1.55 9.39 16.22
C ALA A 5 -1.90 8.47 17.40
N GLY A 6 -1.40 7.23 17.43
CA GLY A 6 -1.68 6.25 18.48
C GLY A 6 -3.02 5.53 18.33
N ILE A 7 -3.69 5.64 17.17
CA ILE A 7 -4.92 4.89 16.88
C ILE A 7 -4.54 3.47 16.45
N ASP A 8 -5.23 2.47 17.01
CA ASP A 8 -5.08 1.07 16.63
C ASP A 8 -5.35 0.87 15.12
N PRO A 9 -4.33 0.44 14.35
CA PRO A 9 -4.49 0.19 12.92
C PRO A 9 -5.55 -0.86 12.58
N GLU A 10 -5.73 -1.89 13.41
CA GLU A 10 -6.71 -2.94 13.15
C GLU A 10 -8.14 -2.39 13.23
N LEU A 11 -8.46 -1.68 14.32
CA LEU A 11 -9.74 -1.00 14.49
C LEU A 11 -9.99 0.05 13.40
N MET A 12 -8.96 0.80 13.01
CA MET A 12 -9.07 1.81 11.95
C MET A 12 -9.43 1.17 10.60
N ILE A 13 -8.76 0.08 10.21
CA ILE A 13 -9.04 -0.62 8.95
C ILE A 13 -10.42 -1.28 8.97
N ASP A 14 -10.83 -1.88 10.08
CA ASP A 14 -12.19 -2.42 10.24
C ASP A 14 -13.26 -1.34 10.04
N THR A 15 -13.05 -0.15 10.64
CA THR A 15 -13.95 0.99 10.49
C THR A 15 -14.02 1.50 9.05
N ILE A 16 -12.87 1.61 8.36
CA ILE A 16 -12.79 2.03 6.95
C ILE A 16 -13.56 1.05 6.06
N ASN A 17 -13.38 -0.26 6.27
CA ASN A 17 -14.02 -1.31 5.48
C ASN A 17 -15.54 -1.42 5.71
N LYS A 18 -16.05 -0.90 6.84
CA LYS A 18 -17.49 -0.75 7.13
C LYS A 18 -18.08 0.57 6.63
N SER A 19 -17.28 1.43 6.00
CA SER A 19 -17.66 2.78 5.57
C SER A 19 -17.47 2.96 4.05
N SER A 20 -17.74 4.18 3.54
CA SER A 20 -17.61 4.50 2.11
C SER A 20 -16.17 4.49 1.59
N GLY A 21 -15.16 4.49 2.48
CA GLY A 21 -13.74 4.43 2.13
C GLY A 21 -13.22 3.03 1.78
N ARG A 22 -14.09 2.01 1.82
CA ARG A 22 -13.78 0.63 1.42
C ARG A 22 -13.21 0.56 0.00
N SER A 23 -12.15 -0.22 -0.17
CA SER A 23 -11.60 -0.59 -1.48
C SER A 23 -10.89 -1.94 -1.41
N PHE A 24 -10.55 -2.51 -2.56
CA PHE A 24 -9.81 -3.77 -2.61
C PHE A 24 -8.49 -3.75 -1.80
N PRO A 25 -7.63 -2.70 -1.87
CA PRO A 25 -6.44 -2.63 -1.02
C PRO A 25 -6.75 -2.57 0.48
N THR A 26 -7.82 -1.90 0.91
CA THR A 26 -8.14 -1.83 2.36
C THR A 26 -8.65 -3.18 2.88
N GLU A 27 -9.36 -3.95 2.05
CA GLU A 27 -9.88 -5.27 2.41
C GLU A 27 -8.84 -6.39 2.26
N ARG A 28 -7.97 -6.32 1.26
CA ARG A 28 -7.07 -7.43 0.89
C ARG A 28 -5.60 -7.20 1.22
N PHE A 29 -5.14 -5.94 1.24
CA PHE A 29 -3.75 -5.63 1.58
C PHE A 29 -3.64 -5.19 3.03
N ALA A 30 -4.36 -4.13 3.39
CA ALA A 30 -4.27 -3.52 4.71
C ALA A 30 -4.74 -4.52 5.78
N ALA A 31 -5.96 -5.04 5.66
CA ALA A 31 -6.54 -5.95 6.66
C ALA A 31 -5.81 -7.30 6.82
N GLY A 32 -4.91 -7.67 5.90
CA GLY A 32 -4.21 -8.96 5.91
C GLY A 32 -2.69 -8.80 5.92
N PRO A 33 -2.00 -8.90 4.77
CA PRO A 33 -0.53 -8.91 4.70
C PRO A 33 0.17 -7.74 5.40
N VAL A 34 -0.41 -6.54 5.35
CA VAL A 34 0.16 -5.34 5.99
C VAL A 34 0.03 -5.41 7.50
N LEU A 35 -1.19 -5.53 8.05
CA LEU A 35 -1.39 -5.57 9.50
C LEU A 35 -0.68 -6.75 10.17
N SER A 36 -0.62 -7.91 9.49
CA SER A 36 0.08 -9.10 9.98
C SER A 36 1.59 -9.09 9.73
N ARG A 37 2.12 -8.10 9.00
CA ARG A 37 3.52 -7.98 8.59
C ARG A 37 4.06 -9.15 7.76
N ARG A 38 3.20 -10.02 7.23
CA ARG A 38 3.63 -11.17 6.42
C ARG A 38 3.99 -10.79 4.99
N PHE A 39 3.38 -9.73 4.46
CA PHE A 39 3.64 -9.23 3.09
C PHE A 39 3.61 -10.35 2.03
N ASP A 40 2.60 -11.20 2.11
CA ASP A 40 2.48 -12.46 1.38
C ASP A 40 1.28 -12.48 0.41
N PHE A 41 0.88 -11.32 -0.13
CA PHE A 41 -0.24 -11.24 -1.07
C PHE A 41 0.00 -12.04 -2.36
N GLY A 42 1.26 -12.13 -2.79
CA GLY A 42 1.70 -12.95 -3.93
C GLY A 42 1.85 -12.16 -5.23
N PHE A 43 1.99 -10.84 -5.19
CA PHE A 43 2.20 -10.03 -6.40
C PHE A 43 3.45 -9.16 -6.28
N ARG A 44 4.38 -9.28 -7.23
CA ARG A 44 5.68 -8.60 -7.12
C ARG A 44 5.58 -7.11 -7.41
N MET A 45 6.30 -6.32 -6.63
CA MET A 45 6.40 -4.87 -6.77
C MET A 45 6.79 -4.41 -8.18
N GLU A 46 7.78 -5.06 -8.79
CA GLU A 46 8.21 -4.70 -10.16
C GLU A 46 7.15 -4.97 -11.24
N LEU A 47 6.24 -5.92 -11.01
CA LEU A 47 5.13 -6.19 -11.93
C LEU A 47 4.08 -5.09 -11.82
N MET A 48 3.72 -4.69 -10.59
CA MET A 48 2.81 -3.55 -10.39
C MET A 48 3.40 -2.26 -10.97
N ALA A 49 4.70 -2.01 -10.76
CA ALA A 49 5.38 -0.85 -11.33
C ALA A 49 5.38 -0.85 -12.86
N LYS A 50 5.55 -2.04 -13.49
CA LYS A 50 5.41 -2.22 -14.94
C LYS A 50 3.99 -1.90 -15.40
N ASP A 51 2.97 -2.45 -14.75
CA ASP A 51 1.57 -2.28 -15.15
C ASP A 51 1.13 -0.82 -15.05
N MET A 52 1.54 -0.12 -13.99
CA MET A 52 1.32 1.33 -13.84
C MET A 52 1.99 2.15 -14.95
N ARG A 53 3.20 1.77 -15.37
CA ARG A 53 3.89 2.43 -16.48
C ARG A 53 3.15 2.22 -17.80
N LEU A 54 2.71 1.00 -18.09
CA LEU A 54 1.97 0.70 -19.31
C LEU A 54 0.64 1.47 -19.33
N ALA A 55 -0.13 1.45 -18.23
CA ALA A 55 -1.40 2.17 -18.14
C ALA A 55 -1.24 3.68 -18.39
N LEU A 56 -0.18 4.30 -17.85
CA LEU A 56 0.11 5.72 -18.07
C LEU A 56 0.60 6.03 -19.48
N GLN A 57 1.34 5.13 -20.13
CA GLN A 57 1.75 5.27 -21.53
C GLN A 57 0.53 5.22 -22.46
N GLU A 58 -0.42 4.32 -22.21
CA GLU A 58 -1.66 4.24 -22.98
C GLU A 58 -2.54 5.49 -22.78
N ALA A 59 -2.64 5.99 -21.54
CA ALA A 59 -3.37 7.23 -21.27
C ALA A 59 -2.76 8.42 -22.03
N GLU A 60 -1.44 8.53 -22.07
CA GLU A 60 -0.72 9.57 -22.81
C GLU A 60 -0.94 9.46 -24.32
N ALA A 61 -0.91 8.24 -24.88
CA ALA A 61 -1.22 7.99 -26.28
C ALA A 61 -2.66 8.40 -26.66
N LEU A 62 -3.60 8.33 -25.71
CA LEU A 62 -4.98 8.79 -25.86
C LEU A 62 -5.19 10.28 -25.54
N GLY A 63 -4.14 11.02 -25.17
CA GLY A 63 -4.24 12.43 -24.76
C GLY A 63 -4.96 12.65 -23.42
N LEU A 64 -5.01 11.62 -22.56
CA LEU A 64 -5.66 11.66 -21.26
C LEU A 64 -4.66 11.98 -20.13
N VAL A 65 -5.13 12.69 -19.12
CA VAL A 65 -4.35 13.00 -17.91
C VAL A 65 -4.88 12.19 -16.73
N MET A 66 -3.99 11.41 -16.09
CA MET A 66 -4.32 10.58 -14.92
C MET A 66 -3.46 11.01 -13.70
N PRO A 67 -3.81 12.12 -13.03
CA PRO A 67 -2.94 12.73 -12.02
C PRO A 67 -2.72 11.83 -10.80
N THR A 68 -3.76 11.14 -10.33
CA THR A 68 -3.68 10.22 -9.20
C THR A 68 -2.83 8.99 -9.52
N SER A 69 -2.98 8.42 -10.72
CA SER A 69 -2.16 7.29 -11.18
C SER A 69 -0.70 7.70 -11.35
N ARG A 70 -0.41 8.92 -11.79
CA ARG A 70 0.96 9.44 -11.87
C ARG A 70 1.60 9.56 -10.49
N ALA A 71 0.87 10.09 -9.50
CA ALA A 71 1.32 10.13 -8.11
C ALA A 71 1.57 8.72 -7.55
N ALA A 72 0.68 7.76 -7.83
CA ALA A 72 0.88 6.36 -7.44
C ALA A 72 2.13 5.74 -8.11
N GLN A 73 2.36 5.99 -9.40
CA GLN A 73 3.58 5.55 -10.11
C GLN A 73 4.86 6.04 -9.42
N MET A 74 4.88 7.25 -8.87
CA MET A 74 6.03 7.77 -8.14
C MET A 74 6.33 6.94 -6.88
N LEU A 75 5.31 6.50 -6.13
CA LEU A 75 5.49 5.64 -4.95
C LEU A 75 6.08 4.28 -5.33
N TYR A 76 5.59 3.67 -6.42
CA TYR A 76 6.19 2.44 -6.95
C TYR A 76 7.64 2.67 -7.40
N GLY A 77 7.94 3.79 -8.04
CA GLY A 77 9.30 4.18 -8.42
C GLY A 77 10.24 4.29 -7.21
N LEU A 78 9.77 4.88 -6.11
CA LEU A 78 10.53 4.96 -4.86
C LEU A 78 10.78 3.57 -4.26
N ALA A 79 9.77 2.68 -4.25
CA ALA A 79 9.93 1.30 -3.78
C ALA A 79 10.99 0.54 -4.59
N MET A 80 10.97 0.73 -5.91
CA MET A 80 11.94 0.11 -6.82
C MET A 80 13.36 0.64 -6.57
N ALA A 81 13.51 1.95 -6.33
CA ALA A 81 14.79 2.58 -6.03
C ALA A 81 15.37 2.11 -4.68
N ASP A 82 14.52 1.79 -3.71
CA ASP A 82 14.90 1.25 -2.40
C ASP A 82 15.19 -0.27 -2.43
N GLY A 83 15.29 -0.88 -3.62
CA GLY A 83 15.60 -2.30 -3.77
C GLY A 83 14.42 -3.25 -3.56
N GLY A 84 13.20 -2.75 -3.40
CA GLY A 84 11.98 -3.53 -3.17
C GLY A 84 11.44 -4.30 -4.37
N ALA A 85 12.16 -4.35 -5.50
CA ALA A 85 11.65 -4.85 -6.78
C ALA A 85 11.05 -6.27 -6.73
N LYS A 86 11.72 -7.18 -6.03
CA LYS A 86 11.28 -8.58 -5.88
C LYS A 86 10.32 -8.81 -4.71
N GLY A 87 10.12 -7.81 -3.87
CA GLY A 87 9.21 -7.86 -2.72
C GLY A 87 7.75 -7.86 -3.16
N ASP A 88 6.87 -8.12 -2.20
CA ASP A 88 5.43 -8.14 -2.43
C ASP A 88 4.87 -6.72 -2.59
N VAL A 89 3.78 -6.57 -3.34
CA VAL A 89 3.17 -5.28 -3.62
C VAL A 89 2.70 -4.56 -2.36
N THR A 90 2.33 -5.34 -1.34
CA THR A 90 1.90 -4.82 -0.04
C THR A 90 3.03 -4.19 0.77
N GLU A 91 4.30 -4.44 0.41
CA GLU A 91 5.45 -3.77 1.02
C GLU A 91 5.55 -2.28 0.68
N LEU A 92 4.77 -1.77 -0.29
CA LEU A 92 4.71 -0.34 -0.63
C LEU A 92 4.45 0.54 0.60
N VAL A 93 3.69 0.02 1.57
CA VAL A 93 3.37 0.71 2.83
C VAL A 93 4.63 1.12 3.61
N LYS A 94 5.73 0.35 3.50
CA LYS A 94 6.99 0.58 4.24
C LYS A 94 7.61 1.94 3.93
N ILE A 95 7.40 2.47 2.72
CA ILE A 95 7.82 3.83 2.36
C ILE A 95 7.18 4.84 3.30
N THR A 96 5.86 4.76 3.45
CA THR A 96 5.11 5.69 4.31
C THR A 96 5.38 5.44 5.80
N GLU A 97 5.64 4.19 6.21
CA GLU A 97 6.06 3.86 7.58
C GLU A 97 7.41 4.48 7.90
N GLY A 98 8.37 4.40 6.97
CA GLY A 98 9.69 5.01 7.09
C GLY A 98 9.62 6.53 7.25
N TRP A 99 8.82 7.21 6.43
CA TRP A 99 8.61 8.65 6.57
C TRP A 99 7.90 9.04 7.86
N ALA A 100 6.94 8.25 8.31
CA ALA A 100 6.20 8.51 9.55
C ALA A 100 6.99 8.12 10.80
N GLY A 101 8.01 7.26 10.67
CA GLY A 101 8.68 6.62 11.80
C GLY A 101 7.72 5.79 12.65
N THR A 102 6.74 5.11 12.04
CA THR A 102 5.72 4.31 12.73
C THR A 102 5.17 3.24 11.80
N GLU A 103 5.14 2.00 12.29
CA GLU A 103 4.58 0.87 11.54
C GLU A 103 3.05 0.81 11.62
N ILE A 104 2.44 0.32 10.55
CA ILE A 104 1.04 -0.03 10.44
C ILE A 104 0.94 -1.54 10.65
N ALA A 105 0.85 -1.95 11.91
CA ALA A 105 0.76 -3.34 12.34
C ALA A 105 -0.41 -3.52 13.31
N ALA A 106 -1.00 -4.72 13.34
CA ALA A 106 -1.93 -5.07 14.40
C ALA A 106 -1.19 -5.06 15.76
N ALA A 107 -1.88 -4.62 16.81
CA ALA A 107 -1.33 -4.75 18.15
C ALA A 107 -1.06 -6.24 18.46
N ARG A 108 0.12 -6.56 19.02
CA ARG A 108 0.37 -7.91 19.55
C ARG A 108 -0.70 -8.19 20.60
N ARG A 109 -1.65 -9.07 20.29
CA ARG A 109 -2.55 -9.63 21.31
C ARG A 109 -1.67 -10.44 22.24
N ASN A 110 -1.47 -9.95 23.46
CA ASN A 110 -1.01 -10.80 24.54
C ASN A 110 -2.15 -11.80 24.77
N GLU A 111 -1.96 -13.02 24.27
CA GLU A 111 -2.77 -14.16 24.69
C GLU A 111 -2.43 -14.40 26.16
N GLY A 112 -3.37 -14.02 27.03
CA GLY A 112 -3.36 -14.33 28.46
C GLY A 112 -4.09 -15.62 28.75
#